data_AF-A0A820WSN5-F1
#
_entry.id   AF-A0A820WSN5-F1
#
_cell.length_a   1.000
_cell.length_b   1.000
_cell.length_c   1.000
_cell.angle_alpha   90.00
_cell.angle_beta   90.00
_cell.angle_gamma   90.00
#
_symmetry.space_group_name_H-M   'P 1'
#
loop_
_entity.id
_entity.type
_entity.pdbx_description
1 polymer ?
#
loop_
_entity_poly.entity_id
_entity_poly.type
_entity_poly.pdbx_seq_one_letter_code
_entity_poly.pdbx_strand_id
1 'polypeptide(L)'
;MQRGIRQGIESQILMTSAEPVLRNLCLRIEPNEKIGIIGRTGAGKLSLFQALFRFTDRSLITGHILIDDVDISRITLKLLRTHISIIPQQAVLFSGSLQSNLDPFNHYSDGQCWKAFEDVQLKKFVSDHSERLLLPIAESGIKLNAGQRQLVPVARAILKQSKILLIDEATANVDPATDTFI
;
A
#
# COMPACT_ATOMS: atom_id res chain seq x y z
N MET A 1 -40.38 37.49 3.17
CA MET A 1 -39.13 37.98 2.58
C MET A 1 -37.99 37.56 3.51
N GLN A 2 -37.30 36.48 3.16
CA GLN A 2 -36.29 35.81 3.99
C GLN A 2 -35.04 36.70 4.15
N ARG A 3 -34.63 36.99 5.39
CA ARG A 3 -33.31 37.55 5.68
C ARG A 3 -32.38 36.39 6.05
N GLY A 4 -31.46 36.08 5.14
CA GLY A 4 -30.50 34.99 5.27
C GLY A 4 -29.57 35.16 6.47
N ILE A 5 -29.35 34.04 7.15
CA ILE A 5 -28.35 33.88 8.21
C ILE A 5 -26.96 34.06 7.58
N ARG A 6 -26.26 35.13 7.96
CA ARG A 6 -24.79 35.20 7.79
C ARG A 6 -24.17 34.27 8.82
N GLN A 7 -23.85 33.03 8.43
CA GLN A 7 -22.87 32.23 9.13
C GLN A 7 -21.65 32.11 8.21
N GLY A 8 -20.71 33.03 8.38
CA GLY A 8 -19.34 32.79 7.93
C GLY A 8 -18.74 31.74 8.86
N ILE A 9 -18.17 30.68 8.28
CA ILE A 9 -17.27 29.81 9.03
C ILE A 9 -15.89 30.43 8.87
N GLU A 10 -15.50 31.26 9.84
CA GLU A 10 -14.08 31.52 10.08
C GLU A 10 -13.55 30.36 10.93
N SER A 11 -12.78 29.47 10.31
CA SER A 11 -11.96 28.52 11.04
C SER A 11 -10.51 29.00 11.01
N GLN A 12 -10.04 29.61 12.10
CA GLN A 12 -8.62 29.62 12.41
C GLN A 12 -8.25 28.21 12.89
N ILE A 13 -7.78 27.37 11.96
CA ILE A 13 -7.13 26.12 12.35
C ILE A 13 -5.75 26.50 12.86
N LEU A 14 -5.63 26.67 14.18
CA LEU A 14 -4.35 26.65 14.88
C LEU A 14 -3.72 25.28 14.63
N MET A 15 -2.76 25.22 13.71
CA MET A 15 -1.95 24.03 13.52
C MET A 15 -1.13 23.83 14.79
N THR A 16 -1.40 22.74 15.50
CA THR A 16 -0.69 22.33 16.70
C THR A 16 0.80 22.20 16.38
N SER A 17 1.62 22.92 17.15
CA SER A 17 3.08 22.79 17.19
C SER A 17 3.46 21.43 17.83
N ALA A 18 3.13 20.34 17.15
CA ALA A 18 3.50 19.01 17.60
C ALA A 18 4.98 18.77 17.30
N GLU A 19 5.69 18.24 18.31
CA GLU A 19 7.07 17.82 18.18
C GLU A 19 7.23 16.80 17.02
N PRO A 20 8.21 16.96 16.13
CA PRO A 20 8.39 16.05 15.00
C PRO A 20 8.73 14.63 15.48
N VAL A 21 7.98 13.66 14.93
CA VAL A 21 8.14 12.22 15.22
C VAL A 21 9.50 11.69 14.74
N LEU A 22 9.97 12.15 13.58
CA LEU A 22 11.27 11.81 13.00
C LEU A 22 12.14 13.07 12.95
N ARG A 23 13.41 12.96 13.34
CA ARG A 23 14.37 14.07 13.40
C ARG A 23 15.69 13.67 12.78
N ASN A 24 16.26 14.54 11.95
CA ASN A 24 17.59 14.40 11.36
C ASN A 24 17.86 13.01 10.74
N LEU A 25 16.85 12.40 10.13
CA LEU A 25 16.98 11.10 9.49
C LEU A 25 17.78 11.25 8.19
N CYS A 26 18.96 10.66 8.16
CA CYS A 26 19.79 10.54 6.96
C CYS A 26 19.92 9.07 6.60
N LEU A 27 19.30 8.67 5.49
CA LEU A 27 19.30 7.30 5.00
C LEU A 27 19.49 7.31 3.48
N ARG A 28 20.35 6.43 2.99
CA ARG A 28 20.55 6.17 1.57
C ARG A 28 20.37 4.67 1.36
N ILE A 29 19.52 4.32 0.40
CA ILE A 29 19.22 2.94 0.01
C ILE A 29 19.59 2.82 -1.46
N GLU A 30 20.45 1.86 -1.78
CA GLU A 30 20.87 1.59 -3.15
C GLU A 30 19.84 0.71 -3.88
N PRO A 31 19.81 0.74 -5.22
CA PRO A 31 18.90 -0.11 -6.00
C PRO A 31 19.05 -1.59 -5.64
N ASN A 32 17.93 -2.28 -5.50
CA ASN A 32 17.82 -3.71 -5.17
C ASN A 32 18.28 -4.09 -3.75
N GLU A 33 18.50 -3.14 -2.85
CA GLU A 33 18.74 -3.46 -1.44
C GLU A 33 17.47 -3.92 -0.71
N LYS A 34 17.62 -4.95 0.11
CA LYS A 34 16.59 -5.40 1.08
C LYS A 34 16.91 -4.77 2.44
N ILE A 35 16.10 -3.78 2.86
CA ILE A 35 16.33 -3.04 4.12
C ILE A 35 15.28 -3.40 5.16
N GLY A 36 15.74 -3.83 6.34
CA GLY A 36 14.89 -4.03 7.53
C GLY A 36 14.89 -2.80 8.43
N ILE A 37 13.71 -2.28 8.77
CA ILE A 37 13.56 -1.15 9.71
C ILE A 37 13.09 -1.67 11.06
N ILE A 38 14.00 -1.72 12.03
CA ILE A 38 13.75 -2.22 13.38
C ILE A 38 13.66 -1.09 14.41
N GLY A 39 12.86 -1.30 15.45
CA GLY A 39 12.66 -0.32 16.51
C GLY A 39 11.45 -0.66 17.38
N ARG A 40 11.34 -0.04 18.56
CA ARG A 40 10.19 -0.21 19.46
C ARG A 40 8.89 0.31 18.81
N THR A 41 7.75 -0.12 19.31
CA THR A 41 6.45 0.49 18.98
C THR A 41 6.50 1.99 19.27
N GLY A 42 5.99 2.81 18.36
CA GLY A 42 6.03 4.27 18.46
C GLY A 42 7.35 4.92 18.03
N ALA A 43 8.36 4.16 17.58
CA ALA A 43 9.64 4.72 17.12
C ALA A 43 9.59 5.47 15.77
N GLY A 44 8.40 5.73 15.21
CA GLY A 44 8.25 6.46 13.95
C GLY A 44 8.42 5.63 12.67
N LYS A 45 8.48 4.29 12.76
CA LYS A 45 8.58 3.39 11.58
C LYS A 45 7.45 3.61 10.58
N LEU A 46 6.21 3.63 11.06
CA LEU A 46 5.03 3.91 10.22
C LEU A 46 5.05 5.34 9.68
N SER A 47 5.55 6.31 10.47
CA SER A 47 5.70 7.70 10.02
C SER A 47 6.69 7.84 8.86
N LEU A 48 7.74 7.01 8.84
CA LEU A 48 8.67 6.94 7.70
C LEU A 48 7.98 6.42 6.44
N PHE A 49 7.19 5.35 6.55
CA PHE A 49 6.40 4.82 5.42
C PHE A 49 5.40 5.86 4.90
N GLN A 50 4.72 6.58 5.80
CA GLN A 50 3.80 7.66 5.45
C GLN A 50 4.49 8.82 4.72
N ALA A 51 5.71 9.17 5.13
CA ALA A 51 6.52 10.20 4.45
C ALA A 51 6.94 9.74 3.05
N LEU A 52 7.44 8.51 2.90
CA LEU A 52 7.83 7.91 1.61
C LEU A 52 6.66 7.87 0.61
N PHE A 53 5.47 7.49 1.07
CA PHE A 53 4.28 7.39 0.22
C PHE A 53 3.50 8.72 0.07
N ARG A 54 4.00 9.78 0.71
CA ARG A 54 3.37 11.11 0.79
C ARG A 54 1.91 11.03 1.22
N PHE A 55 1.65 10.35 2.33
CA PHE A 55 0.39 10.45 3.06
C PHE A 55 0.36 11.67 3.99
N THR A 56 1.53 12.06 4.48
CA THR A 56 1.69 13.28 5.30
C THR A 56 1.72 14.52 4.43
N ASP A 57 1.17 15.62 4.94
CA ASP A 57 1.29 16.93 4.30
C ASP A 57 2.77 17.31 4.13
N ARG A 58 3.10 17.84 2.93
CA ARG A 58 4.44 18.34 2.61
C ARG A 58 4.87 19.47 3.55
N SER A 59 3.93 20.29 4.04
CA SER A 59 4.22 21.39 4.97
C SER A 59 4.86 20.91 6.28
N LEU A 60 4.67 19.64 6.64
CA LEU A 60 5.18 19.02 7.86
C LEU A 60 6.54 18.32 7.67
N ILE A 61 7.06 18.24 6.44
CA ILE A 61 8.32 17.58 6.13
C ILE A 61 9.38 18.65 5.85
N THR A 62 10.45 18.65 6.65
CA THR A 62 11.65 19.43 6.39
C THR A 62 12.72 18.53 5.75
N GLY A 63 13.51 19.08 4.82
CA GLY A 63 14.47 18.32 4.03
C GLY A 63 13.86 17.73 2.75
N HIS A 64 14.49 16.69 2.20
CA HIS A 64 14.14 16.10 0.92
C HIS A 64 14.15 14.58 0.98
N ILE A 65 13.23 13.96 0.25
CA ILE A 65 13.25 12.53 -0.06
C ILE A 65 13.43 12.42 -1.57
N LEU A 66 14.52 11.77 -1.98
CA LEU A 66 14.87 11.60 -3.38
C LEU A 66 14.65 10.15 -3.79
N ILE A 67 14.07 9.92 -4.97
CA ILE A 67 14.01 8.62 -5.65
C ILE A 67 14.59 8.84 -7.04
N ASP A 68 15.62 8.07 -7.40
CA ASP A 68 16.37 8.24 -8.66
C ASP A 68 16.81 9.72 -8.88
N ASP A 69 17.38 10.34 -7.84
CA ASP A 69 17.78 11.75 -7.78
C ASP A 69 16.66 12.79 -7.98
N VAL A 70 15.40 12.35 -8.05
CA VAL A 70 14.22 13.22 -8.17
C VAL A 70 13.58 13.41 -6.81
N ASP A 71 13.43 14.68 -6.40
CA ASP A 71 12.67 15.03 -5.20
C ASP A 71 11.19 14.67 -5.38
N ILE A 72 10.71 13.72 -4.58
CA ILE A 72 9.35 13.17 -4.67
C ILE A 72 8.27 14.22 -4.43
N SER A 73 8.62 15.35 -3.82
CA SER A 73 7.72 16.47 -3.57
C SER A 73 7.37 17.23 -4.86
N ARG A 74 8.20 17.12 -5.91
CA ARG A 74 8.05 17.81 -7.20
C ARG A 74 7.24 17.02 -8.22
N ILE A 75 6.94 15.76 -7.94
CA ILE A 75 6.13 14.90 -8.83
C ILE A 75 4.70 14.72 -8.30
N THR A 76 3.80 14.29 -9.18
CA THR A 76 2.40 14.02 -8.81
C THR A 76 2.32 12.78 -7.92
N LEU A 77 1.34 12.76 -7.01
CA LEU A 77 1.07 11.59 -6.18
C LEU A 77 0.72 10.37 -7.02
N LYS A 78 0.01 10.55 -8.15
CA LYS A 78 -0.32 9.46 -9.07
C LYS A 78 0.96 8.83 -9.63
N LEU A 79 1.91 9.64 -10.12
CA LEU A 79 3.17 9.13 -10.65
C LEU A 79 4.02 8.45 -9.56
N LEU A 80 4.22 9.10 -8.41
CA LEU A 80 4.97 8.53 -7.28
C LEU A 80 4.39 7.16 -6.88
N ARG A 81 3.08 7.12 -6.66
CA ARG A 81 2.38 5.92 -6.21
C ARG A 81 2.28 4.85 -7.28
N THR A 82 2.59 5.12 -8.55
CA THR A 82 2.73 4.04 -9.55
C THR A 82 4.05 3.28 -9.43
N HIS A 83 5.06 3.84 -8.77
CA HIS A 83 6.38 3.22 -8.61
C HIS A 83 6.60 2.54 -7.25
N ILE A 84 5.72 2.82 -6.28
CA ILE A 84 5.79 2.26 -4.92
C ILE A 84 4.58 1.35 -4.67
N SER A 85 4.81 0.14 -4.17
CA SER A 85 3.77 -0.75 -3.65
C SER A 85 3.88 -0.90 -2.13
N ILE A 86 2.73 -1.03 -1.47
CA ILE A 86 2.65 -1.29 -0.03
C ILE A 86 1.95 -2.64 0.17
N ILE A 87 2.57 -3.50 0.98
CA ILE A 87 1.96 -4.72 1.52
C ILE A 87 1.69 -4.45 3.01
N PRO A 88 0.42 -4.25 3.40
CA PRO A 88 0.08 -3.98 4.80
C PRO A 88 0.11 -5.26 5.64
N GLN A 89 0.27 -5.12 6.95
CA GLN A 89 0.17 -6.21 7.93
C GLN A 89 -1.16 -6.98 7.78
N GLN A 90 -2.27 -6.25 7.60
CA GLN A 90 -3.60 -6.83 7.37
C GLN A 90 -4.08 -6.51 5.96
N ALA A 91 -4.28 -7.56 5.17
CA ALA A 91 -4.83 -7.45 3.83
C ALA A 91 -6.32 -7.09 3.88
N VAL A 92 -6.63 -5.87 3.46
CA VAL A 92 -8.00 -5.38 3.27
C VAL A 92 -8.43 -5.66 1.84
N LEU A 93 -9.55 -6.38 1.69
CA LEU A 93 -10.21 -6.60 0.42
C LEU A 93 -11.56 -5.89 0.44
N PHE A 94 -11.93 -5.30 -0.69
CA PHE A 94 -13.18 -4.60 -0.89
C PHE A 94 -14.21 -5.52 -1.50
N SER A 95 -15.48 -5.25 -1.22
CA SER A 95 -16.59 -5.94 -1.85
C SER A 95 -16.54 -5.76 -3.37
N GLY A 96 -16.60 -6.86 -4.13
CA GLY A 96 -16.41 -6.84 -5.58
C GLY A 96 -15.91 -8.19 -6.10
N SER A 97 -15.27 -8.21 -7.27
CA SER A 97 -14.58 -9.41 -7.75
C SER A 97 -13.15 -9.49 -7.22
N LEU A 98 -12.57 -10.70 -7.24
CA LEU A 98 -11.16 -10.89 -6.96
C LEU A 98 -10.27 -10.10 -7.95
N GLN A 99 -10.67 -10.03 -9.22
CA GLN A 99 -10.03 -9.16 -10.22
C GLN A 99 -10.08 -7.68 -9.83
N SER A 100 -11.23 -7.15 -9.38
CA SER A 100 -11.33 -5.74 -8.98
C SER A 100 -10.48 -5.40 -7.75
N ASN A 101 -10.21 -6.40 -6.90
CA ASN A 101 -9.28 -6.26 -5.79
C ASN A 101 -7.81 -6.30 -6.26
N LEU A 102 -7.52 -7.03 -7.34
CA LEU A 102 -6.18 -7.10 -7.92
C LEU A 102 -5.87 -5.85 -8.76
N ASP A 103 -6.76 -5.48 -9.67
CA ASP A 103 -6.64 -4.35 -10.58
C ASP A 103 -7.92 -3.48 -10.56
N PRO A 104 -8.02 -2.54 -9.60
CA PRO A 104 -9.21 -1.69 -9.44
C PRO A 104 -9.52 -0.77 -10.63
N PHE A 105 -8.55 -0.56 -11.52
CA PHE A 105 -8.66 0.40 -12.63
C PHE A 105 -8.71 -0.27 -14.00
N ASN A 106 -8.71 -1.62 -14.05
CA ASN A 106 -8.73 -2.40 -15.29
C ASN A 106 -7.63 -1.97 -16.29
N HIS A 107 -6.42 -1.72 -15.78
CA HIS A 107 -5.26 -1.39 -16.60
C HIS A 107 -4.58 -2.62 -17.20
N TYR A 108 -4.83 -3.82 -16.66
CA TYR A 108 -4.15 -5.05 -17.04
C TYR A 108 -5.12 -6.05 -17.68
N SER A 109 -4.60 -6.85 -18.61
CA SER A 109 -5.33 -7.94 -19.23
C SER A 109 -5.56 -9.11 -18.26
N ASP A 110 -6.59 -9.93 -18.52
CA ASP A 110 -6.84 -11.16 -17.76
C ASP A 110 -5.62 -12.07 -17.70
N GLY A 111 -4.84 -12.17 -18.79
CA GLY A 111 -3.60 -12.96 -18.83
C GLY A 111 -2.55 -12.47 -17.83
N GLN A 112 -2.40 -11.15 -17.68
CA GLN A 112 -1.51 -10.55 -16.67
C GLN A 112 -2.04 -10.78 -15.25
N CYS A 113 -3.35 -10.66 -15.04
CA CYS A 113 -3.99 -10.96 -13.76
C CYS A 113 -3.77 -12.43 -13.35
N TRP A 114 -3.96 -13.36 -14.28
CA TRP A 114 -3.67 -14.78 -14.08
C TRP A 114 -2.20 -15.04 -13.76
N LYS A 115 -1.29 -14.33 -14.43
CA LYS A 115 0.13 -14.46 -14.16
C LYS A 115 0.48 -13.99 -12.75
N ALA A 116 -0.08 -12.86 -12.31
CA ALA A 116 0.10 -12.38 -10.94
C ALA A 116 -0.42 -13.38 -9.90
N PHE A 117 -1.58 -14.01 -10.13
CA PHE A 117 -2.07 -15.07 -9.24
C PHE A 117 -1.25 -16.37 -9.30
N GLU A 118 -0.62 -16.67 -10.44
CA GLU A 118 0.32 -17.79 -10.55
C GLU A 118 1.58 -17.55 -9.73
N ASP A 119 2.15 -16.36 -9.81
CA ASP A 119 3.40 -16.00 -9.13
C ASP A 119 3.26 -16.01 -7.60
N VAL A 120 2.04 -15.83 -7.08
CA VAL A 120 1.72 -15.99 -5.64
C VAL A 120 1.06 -17.33 -5.29
N GLN A 121 1.07 -18.31 -6.19
CA GLN A 121 0.49 -19.65 -5.98
C GLN A 121 -1.03 -19.67 -5.70
N LEU A 122 -1.76 -18.61 -6.04
CA LEU A 122 -3.23 -18.55 -5.94
C LEU A 122 -3.96 -19.05 -7.19
N LYS A 123 -3.28 -19.20 -8.33
CA LYS A 123 -3.92 -19.57 -9.60
C LYS A 123 -4.78 -20.84 -9.52
N LYS A 124 -4.32 -21.88 -8.82
CA LYS A 124 -5.09 -23.12 -8.66
C LYS A 124 -6.39 -22.86 -7.90
N PHE A 125 -6.31 -22.22 -6.74
CA PHE A 125 -7.47 -21.83 -5.95
C PHE A 125 -8.49 -21.02 -6.76
N VAL A 126 -8.04 -20.04 -7.54
CA VAL A 126 -8.92 -19.22 -8.38
C VAL A 126 -9.54 -20.05 -9.51
N SER A 127 -8.78 -21.00 -10.09
CA SER A 127 -9.24 -21.86 -11.19
C SER A 127 -10.26 -22.91 -10.75
N ASP A 128 -10.22 -23.33 -9.49
CA ASP A 128 -11.13 -24.34 -8.92
C ASP A 128 -12.57 -23.81 -8.77
N HIS A 129 -12.78 -22.50 -8.91
CA HIS A 129 -14.10 -21.86 -8.85
C HIS A 129 -14.63 -21.52 -10.25
N SER A 130 -15.94 -21.67 -10.44
CA SER A 130 -16.62 -21.39 -11.72
C SER A 130 -16.44 -19.95 -12.21
N GLU A 131 -16.43 -19.00 -11.28
CA GLU A 131 -16.36 -17.56 -11.54
C GLU A 131 -14.94 -17.08 -11.83
N ARG A 132 -13.92 -17.88 -11.50
CA ARG A 132 -12.51 -17.60 -11.80
C ARG A 132 -12.07 -16.20 -11.35
N LEU A 133 -11.58 -15.33 -12.24
CA LEU A 133 -11.17 -13.96 -11.90
C LEU A 133 -12.32 -13.11 -11.35
N LEU A 134 -13.55 -13.44 -11.73
CA LEU A 134 -14.77 -12.76 -11.28
C LEU A 134 -15.28 -13.28 -9.93
N LEU A 135 -14.48 -14.09 -9.21
CA LEU A 135 -14.81 -14.62 -7.90
C LEU A 135 -15.34 -13.53 -6.96
N PRO A 136 -16.56 -13.65 -6.41
CA PRO A 136 -17.12 -12.60 -5.56
C PRO A 136 -16.48 -12.59 -4.18
N ILE A 137 -15.92 -11.43 -3.81
CA ILE A 137 -15.44 -11.07 -2.48
C ILE A 137 -16.52 -10.22 -1.82
N ALA A 138 -17.20 -10.74 -0.78
CA ALA A 138 -18.22 -10.04 0.00
C ALA A 138 -18.47 -10.79 1.32
N GLU A 139 -19.25 -10.21 2.24
CA GLU A 139 -19.66 -10.90 3.49
C GLU A 139 -20.42 -12.22 3.22
N SER A 140 -21.24 -12.25 2.16
CA SER A 140 -21.93 -13.44 1.65
C SER A 140 -21.19 -14.15 0.51
N GLY A 141 -20.01 -13.65 0.11
CA GLY A 141 -19.17 -14.20 -0.95
C GLY A 141 -18.20 -15.26 -0.44
N ILE A 142 -17.19 -15.59 -1.25
CA ILE A 142 -16.19 -16.58 -0.87
C ILE A 142 -15.25 -16.02 0.19
N LYS A 143 -15.06 -16.80 1.26
CA LYS A 143 -14.16 -16.46 2.35
C LYS A 143 -12.76 -16.98 2.03
N LEU A 144 -11.87 -16.08 1.62
CA LEU A 144 -10.43 -16.37 1.59
C LEU A 144 -9.94 -16.64 3.02
N ASN A 145 -9.13 -17.68 3.20
CA ASN A 145 -8.40 -17.89 4.44
C ASN A 145 -7.34 -16.78 4.65
N ALA A 146 -6.73 -16.74 5.84
CA ALA A 146 -5.79 -15.68 6.20
C ALA A 146 -4.61 -15.58 5.21
N GLY A 147 -3.98 -16.71 4.86
CA GLY A 147 -2.85 -16.75 3.93
C GLY A 147 -3.25 -16.33 2.51
N GLN A 148 -4.35 -16.85 1.98
CA GLN A 148 -4.87 -16.47 0.66
C GLN A 148 -5.17 -14.97 0.58
N ARG A 149 -5.73 -14.40 1.65
CA ARG A 149 -6.03 -12.97 1.72
C ARG A 149 -4.74 -12.13 1.70
N GLN A 150 -3.69 -12.57 2.41
CA GLN A 150 -2.39 -11.91 2.42
C GLN A 150 -1.69 -11.94 1.05
N LEU A 151 -1.89 -12.99 0.26
CA LEU A 151 -1.29 -13.10 -1.07
C LEU A 151 -1.90 -12.14 -2.11
N VAL A 152 -3.11 -11.62 -1.89
CA VAL A 152 -3.75 -10.69 -2.85
C VAL A 152 -2.98 -9.35 -2.97
N PRO A 153 -2.62 -8.63 -1.88
CA PRO A 153 -1.74 -7.46 -1.97
C PRO A 153 -0.36 -7.76 -2.58
N VAL A 154 0.19 -8.97 -2.35
CA VAL A 154 1.46 -9.40 -2.96
C VAL A 154 1.30 -9.52 -4.48
N ALA A 155 0.23 -10.20 -4.94
CA ALA A 155 -0.09 -10.31 -6.36
C ALA A 155 -0.30 -8.94 -7.00
N ARG A 156 -0.95 -8.00 -6.29
CA ARG A 156 -1.12 -6.62 -6.73
C ARG A 156 0.23 -5.90 -6.90
N ALA A 157 1.16 -6.13 -5.99
CA ALA A 157 2.51 -5.56 -6.07
C ALA A 157 3.29 -6.11 -7.27
N ILE A 158 3.19 -7.42 -7.53
CA ILE A 158 3.81 -8.10 -8.69
C ILE A 158 3.21 -7.60 -9.99
N LEU A 159 1.87 -7.58 -10.10
CA LEU A 159 1.14 -7.14 -11.30
C LEU A 159 1.57 -5.74 -11.74
N LYS A 160 1.79 -4.85 -10.75
CA LYS A 160 2.18 -3.47 -10.97
C LYS A 160 3.66 -3.27 -11.31
N GLN A 161 4.50 -4.28 -11.06
CA GLN A 161 5.95 -4.21 -11.28
C GLN A 161 6.59 -2.99 -10.58
N SER A 162 6.14 -2.67 -9.36
CA SER A 162 6.67 -1.54 -8.60
C SER A 162 8.15 -1.74 -8.27
N LYS A 163 8.96 -0.70 -8.47
CA LYS A 163 10.40 -0.72 -8.19
C LYS A 163 10.72 -0.66 -6.69
N ILE A 164 9.82 -0.09 -5.90
CA ILE A 164 9.96 0.03 -4.45
C ILE A 164 8.80 -0.70 -3.78
N LEU A 165 9.13 -1.60 -2.87
CA LEU A 165 8.18 -2.38 -2.10
C LEU A 165 8.33 -2.06 -0.62
N LEU A 166 7.25 -1.57 0.00
CA LEU A 166 7.15 -1.34 1.44
C LEU A 166 6.31 -2.46 2.04
N ILE A 167 6.87 -3.20 3.00
CA ILE A 167 6.19 -4.30 3.67
C ILE A 167 6.05 -3.92 5.14
N ASP A 168 4.82 -3.87 5.63
CA ASP A 168 4.54 -3.64 7.05
C ASP A 168 4.39 -5.01 7.75
N GLU A 169 5.22 -5.23 8.78
CA GLU A 169 5.35 -6.49 9.53
C GLU A 169 5.57 -7.76 8.66
N ALA A 170 6.68 -7.80 7.92
CA ALA A 170 7.07 -8.93 7.06
C ALA A 170 7.15 -10.32 7.76
N THR A 171 7.16 -10.38 9.09
CA THR A 171 7.38 -11.61 9.87
C THR A 171 6.15 -12.08 10.67
N ALA A 172 5.00 -11.40 10.59
CA ALA A 172 3.95 -11.58 11.60
C ALA A 172 2.98 -12.75 11.37
N ASN A 173 2.94 -13.43 10.22
CA ASN A 173 1.94 -14.51 9.97
C ASN A 173 2.32 -15.46 8.82
N VAL A 174 3.60 -15.71 8.57
CA VAL A 174 4.01 -16.69 7.55
C VAL A 174 4.08 -18.06 8.21
N ASP A 175 3.22 -18.99 7.79
CA ASP A 175 3.35 -20.41 8.06
C ASP A 175 4.78 -20.86 7.71
N PRO A 176 5.47 -21.72 8.48
CA PRO A 176 6.85 -22.13 8.19
C PRO A 176 7.07 -22.71 6.78
N ALA A 177 5.99 -23.12 6.10
CA ALA A 177 6.03 -23.63 4.72
C ALA A 177 6.29 -22.54 3.66
N THR A 178 6.04 -21.25 3.94
CA THR A 178 6.18 -20.15 2.96
C THR A 178 7.35 -19.19 3.27
N ASP A 179 8.12 -19.46 4.33
CA ASP A 179 9.38 -18.75 4.68
C ASP A 179 10.57 -19.15 3.78
N THR A 180 10.35 -19.99 2.76
CA THR A 180 11.39 -20.52 1.87
C THR A 180 11.74 -19.59 0.69
N PHE A 181 11.23 -18.36 0.65
CA PHE A 181 11.38 -17.44 -0.49
C PHE A 181 12.09 -16.11 -0.18
N ILE A 182 12.78 -15.99 0.96
CA ILE A 182 13.57 -14.79 1.31
C ILE A 182 15.05 -14.95 0.96
#